data_AF-A0ABD1Z9C8-F1
#
_entry.id   AF-A0ABD1Z9C8-F1
#
_cell.length_a   1.000
_cell.length_b   1.000
_cell.length_c   1.000
_cell.angle_alpha   90.00
_cell.angle_beta   90.00
_cell.angle_gamma   90.00
#
_symmetry.space_group_name_H-M   'P 1'
#
loop_
_entity.id
_entity.type
_entity.pdbx_description
1 polymer ?
#
loop_
_entity_poly.entity_id
_entity_poly.type
_entity_poly.pdbx_seq_one_letter_code
_entity_poly.pdbx_strand_id
1 'polypeptide(L)'
;MHEQSNLQEVVAKLKQEEAELQTRIDEQRVQLVSIQELETQVNFKSRELVTLQANIDKLHENATAGSSLFRPMPIPPDIPRQKTLILDLNGVLYKIERSATALRQAKDLGWPVLGSRTTWVVPRSGLREFLEQVLELFCVIIWTSRTERNTELLLEALESTGCLPSWG
;
A
#
# COMPACT_ATOMS: atom_id res chain seq x y z
N MET A 1 -7.28 -87.94 -19.10
CA MET A 1 -7.78 -86.81 -19.92
C MET A 1 -8.52 -85.74 -19.13
N HIS A 2 -9.17 -86.02 -17.99
CA HIS A 2 -9.90 -84.99 -17.22
C HIS A 2 -9.00 -83.99 -16.44
N GLU A 3 -7.83 -84.40 -15.96
CA GLU A 3 -6.94 -83.51 -15.18
C GLU A 3 -6.34 -82.36 -16.00
N GLN A 4 -6.01 -82.59 -17.28
CA GLN A 4 -5.50 -81.53 -18.17
C GLN A 4 -6.57 -80.47 -18.47
N SER A 5 -7.84 -80.85 -18.52
CA SER A 5 -8.96 -79.93 -18.74
C SER A 5 -9.19 -79.03 -17.53
N ASN A 6 -9.11 -79.59 -16.31
CA ASN A 6 -9.23 -78.80 -15.08
C ASN A 6 -8.07 -77.81 -14.91
N LEU A 7 -6.84 -78.20 -15.27
CA LEU A 7 -5.68 -77.32 -15.21
C LEU A 7 -5.79 -76.15 -16.19
N GLN A 8 -6.31 -76.38 -17.40
CA GLN A 8 -6.54 -75.30 -18.38
C GLN A 8 -7.58 -74.29 -17.89
N GLU A 9 -8.65 -74.75 -17.23
CA GLU A 9 -9.67 -73.85 -16.67
C GLU A 9 -9.13 -73.01 -15.51
N VAL A 10 -8.31 -73.60 -14.64
CA VAL A 10 -7.63 -72.87 -13.55
C VAL A 10 -6.65 -71.83 -14.11
N VAL A 11 -5.86 -72.17 -15.13
CA VAL A 11 -4.94 -71.22 -15.76
C VAL A 11 -5.69 -70.07 -16.45
N ALA A 12 -6.83 -70.35 -17.07
CA ALA A 12 -7.66 -69.31 -17.67
C ALA A 12 -8.22 -68.34 -16.61
N LYS A 13 -8.69 -68.86 -15.47
CA LYS A 13 -9.17 -68.03 -14.34
C LYS A 13 -8.05 -67.17 -13.74
N LEU A 14 -6.87 -67.75 -13.51
CA LEU A 14 -5.73 -67.01 -12.97
C LEU A 14 -5.27 -65.88 -13.92
N LYS A 15 -5.28 -66.11 -15.24
CA LYS A 15 -4.95 -65.06 -16.21
C LYS A 15 -5.99 -63.94 -16.24
N GLN A 16 -7.26 -64.28 -16.03
CA GLN A 16 -8.31 -63.28 -15.94
C GLN A 16 -8.18 -62.44 -14.66
N GLU A 17 -7.94 -63.08 -13.52
CA GLU A 17 -7.67 -62.38 -12.25
C GLU A 17 -6.41 -61.49 -12.33
N GLU A 18 -5.35 -61.96 -13.00
CA GLU A 18 -4.13 -61.19 -13.24
C GLU A 18 -4.42 -59.93 -14.08
N ALA A 19 -5.24 -60.05 -15.13
CA ALA A 19 -5.63 -58.90 -15.95
C ALA A 19 -6.51 -57.88 -15.19
N GLU A 20 -7.43 -58.36 -14.34
CA GLU A 20 -8.26 -57.50 -13.49
C GLU A 20 -7.42 -56.77 -12.42
N LEU A 21 -6.46 -57.46 -11.80
CA LEU A 21 -5.52 -56.86 -10.86
C LEU A 21 -4.62 -55.82 -11.54
N GLN A 22 -4.13 -56.12 -12.74
CA GLN A 22 -3.29 -55.19 -13.50
C GLN A 22 -4.07 -53.91 -13.85
N THR A 23 -5.34 -54.04 -14.26
CA THR A 23 -6.21 -52.89 -14.53
C THR A 23 -6.40 -52.01 -13.30
N ARG A 24 -6.64 -52.62 -12.13
CA ARG A 24 -6.73 -51.88 -10.85
C ARG A 24 -5.44 -51.17 -10.46
N ILE A 25 -4.28 -51.78 -10.72
CA ILE A 25 -2.98 -51.14 -10.47
C ILE A 25 -2.81 -49.91 -11.36
N ASP A 26 -3.22 -50.00 -12.62
CA ASP A 26 -3.12 -48.88 -13.56
C ASP A 26 -4.08 -47.74 -13.19
N GLU A 27 -5.30 -48.06 -12.76
CA GLU A 27 -6.25 -47.08 -12.20
C GLU A 27 -5.69 -46.38 -10.96
N GLN A 28 -5.11 -47.14 -10.02
CA GLN A 28 -4.49 -46.58 -8.82
C GLN A 28 -3.29 -45.67 -9.15
N ARG A 29 -2.50 -46.00 -10.17
CA ARG A 29 -1.38 -45.17 -10.63
C ARG A 29 -1.87 -43.82 -11.16
N VAL A 30 -2.94 -43.80 -11.95
CA VAL A 30 -3.53 -42.56 -12.46
C VAL A 30 -4.03 -41.67 -11.31
N GLN A 31 -4.69 -42.26 -10.31
CA GLN A 31 -5.13 -41.53 -9.12
C GLN A 31 -3.95 -40.92 -8.34
N LEU A 32 -2.85 -41.66 -8.22
CA LEU A 32 -1.65 -41.22 -7.52
C LEU A 32 -1.00 -40.00 -8.17
N VAL A 33 -0.97 -39.95 -9.50
CA VAL A 33 -0.47 -38.78 -10.25
C VAL A 33 -1.35 -37.55 -9.98
N SER A 34 -2.68 -37.71 -9.99
CA SER A 34 -3.60 -36.61 -9.69
C SER A 34 -3.44 -36.07 -8.26
N ILE A 35 -3.19 -36.94 -7.28
CA ILE A 35 -2.90 -36.52 -5.89
C ILE A 35 -1.60 -35.71 -5.82
N GLN A 36 -0.54 -36.14 -6.50
CA GLN A 36 0.74 -35.42 -6.52
C GLN A 36 0.63 -34.02 -7.15
N GLU A 37 -0.18 -33.89 -8.21
CA GLU A 37 -0.48 -32.60 -8.82
C GLU A 37 -1.21 -31.67 -7.84
N LEU A 38 -2.22 -32.20 -7.12
CA LEU A 38 -2.95 -31.44 -6.10
C LEU A 38 -2.03 -31.02 -4.94
N GLU A 39 -1.15 -31.89 -4.46
CA GLU A 39 -0.17 -31.54 -3.42
C GLU A 39 0.76 -30.40 -3.87
N THR A 40 1.19 -30.44 -5.13
CA THR A 40 2.03 -29.37 -5.71
C THR A 40 1.29 -28.04 -5.75
N GLN A 41 0.00 -28.04 -6.14
CA GLN A 41 -0.83 -26.83 -6.13
C GLN A 41 -1.07 -26.30 -4.71
N VAL A 42 -1.34 -27.17 -3.74
CA VAL A 42 -1.54 -26.79 -2.34
C VAL A 42 -0.26 -26.18 -1.76
N ASN A 43 0.90 -26.76 -2.05
CA ASN A 43 2.19 -26.23 -1.62
C ASN A 43 2.46 -24.85 -2.22
N PHE A 44 2.14 -24.64 -3.50
CA PHE A 44 2.26 -23.33 -4.13
C PHE A 44 1.38 -22.28 -3.46
N LYS A 45 0.07 -22.56 -3.31
CA LYS A 45 -0.87 -21.65 -2.66
C LYS A 45 -0.51 -21.35 -1.21
N SER A 46 0.03 -22.32 -0.49
CA SER A 46 0.47 -22.14 0.90
C SER A 46 1.62 -21.12 1.00
N ARG A 47 2.55 -21.11 0.03
CA ARG A 47 3.63 -20.11 -0.02
C ARG A 47 3.12 -18.71 -0.32
N GLU A 48 2.13 -18.59 -1.22
CA GLU A 48 1.48 -17.30 -1.50
C GLU A 48 0.77 -16.75 -0.26
N LEU A 49 0.05 -17.60 0.49
CA LEU A 49 -0.62 -17.21 1.73
C LEU A 49 0.36 -16.72 2.79
N VAL A 50 1.51 -17.40 2.98
CA VAL A 50 2.56 -16.95 3.91
C VAL A 50 3.08 -15.56 3.52
N THR A 51 3.26 -15.32 2.22
CA THR A 51 3.74 -14.02 1.71
C THR A 51 2.70 -12.91 1.93
N LEU A 52 1.42 -13.20 1.68
CA LEU A 52 0.33 -12.26 1.92
C LEU A 52 0.20 -11.94 3.42
N GLN A 53 0.34 -12.94 4.29
CA GLN A 53 0.30 -12.74 5.74
C GLN A 53 1.43 -11.80 6.19
N ALA A 54 2.66 -12.03 5.73
CA ALA A 54 3.79 -11.16 6.05
C ALA A 54 3.59 -9.70 5.56
N ASN A 55 2.89 -9.50 4.44
CA ASN A 55 2.54 -8.17 3.95
C ASN A 55 1.46 -7.51 4.81
N ILE A 56 0.45 -8.27 5.27
CA ILE A 56 -0.57 -7.79 6.20
C ILE A 56 0.07 -7.38 7.52
N ASP A 57 0.99 -8.18 8.05
CA ASP A 57 1.67 -7.89 9.31
C ASP A 57 2.50 -6.60 9.20
N LYS A 58 3.24 -6.40 8.09
CA LYS A 58 3.94 -5.14 7.79
C LYS A 58 3.00 -3.93 7.70
N LEU A 59 1.82 -4.10 7.11
CA LEU A 59 0.82 -3.03 7.04
C LEU A 59 0.26 -2.69 8.41
N HIS A 60 0.02 -3.68 9.27
CA HIS A 60 -0.37 -3.46 10.66
C HIS A 60 0.73 -2.78 11.47
N GLU A 61 2.00 -3.17 11.32
CA GLU A 61 3.13 -2.47 11.93
C GLU A 61 3.20 -1.00 11.51
N ASN A 62 3.05 -0.71 10.21
CA ASN A 62 3.01 0.67 9.71
C ASN A 62 1.79 1.46 10.23
N ALA A 63 0.65 0.81 10.44
CA ALA A 63 -0.55 1.45 10.99
C ALA A 63 -0.41 1.72 12.51
N THR A 64 0.30 0.88 13.24
CA THR A 64 0.50 0.97 14.70
C THR A 64 1.74 1.77 15.11
N ALA A 65 2.73 1.93 14.22
CA ALA A 65 3.90 2.80 14.42
C ALA A 65 3.58 4.30 14.48
N GLY A 66 2.30 4.68 14.51
CA GLY A 66 1.88 6.05 14.70
C GLY A 66 1.89 6.82 13.38
N SER A 67 0.75 6.82 12.70
CA SER A 67 0.41 7.91 11.78
C SER A 67 0.33 9.20 12.60
N SER A 68 1.47 9.85 12.80
CA SER A 68 1.58 11.18 13.40
C SER A 68 1.20 12.28 12.41
N LEU A 69 0.31 11.99 11.45
CA LEU A 69 -0.21 13.00 10.52
C LEU A 69 -1.07 14.05 11.22
N PHE A 70 -1.45 13.84 12.48
CA PHE A 70 -2.00 14.87 13.34
C PHE A 70 -0.87 15.59 14.08
N ARG A 71 -0.26 16.56 13.40
CA ARG A 71 0.48 17.60 14.12
C ARG A 71 -0.44 18.82 14.26
N PRO A 72 -0.94 19.14 15.47
CA PRO A 72 -1.55 20.43 15.72
C PRO A 72 -0.46 21.50 15.61
N MET A 73 -0.75 22.60 14.94
CA MET A 73 0.23 23.69 14.80
C MET A 73 0.53 24.29 16.19
N PRO A 74 1.80 24.61 16.53
CA PRO A 74 2.12 25.25 17.81
C PRO A 74 1.35 26.55 17.99
N ILE A 75 0.62 26.64 19.11
CA ILE A 75 -0.32 27.74 19.42
C ILE A 75 0.38 28.73 20.36
N PRO A 76 0.40 30.04 20.06
CA PRO A 76 0.81 31.05 21.02
C PRO A 76 -0.09 31.01 22.27
N PRO A 77 0.45 31.16 23.49
CA PRO A 77 -0.27 30.91 24.74
C PRO A 77 -1.49 31.80 25.00
N ASP A 78 -1.63 32.92 24.26
CA ASP A 78 -2.58 33.99 24.59
C ASP A 78 -3.84 34.05 23.70
N ILE A 79 -4.07 33.07 22.81
CA ILE A 79 -5.23 33.10 21.89
C ILE A 79 -6.29 32.06 22.30
N PRO A 80 -7.44 32.46 22.86
CA PRO A 80 -8.56 31.55 23.10
C PRO A 80 -9.23 31.19 21.76
N ARG A 81 -8.69 30.19 21.05
CA ARG A 81 -9.22 29.77 19.74
C ARG A 81 -10.50 28.95 19.92
N GLN A 82 -11.64 29.49 19.48
CA GLN A 82 -12.97 28.88 19.70
C GLN A 82 -13.33 27.77 18.70
N LYS A 83 -12.61 27.62 17.57
CA LYS A 83 -12.91 26.64 16.52
C LYS A 83 -11.64 26.05 15.89
N THR A 84 -11.74 24.80 15.47
CA THR A 84 -10.68 24.08 14.73
C THR A 84 -10.93 24.17 13.23
N LEU A 85 -9.88 24.54 12.48
CA LEU A 85 -9.89 24.54 11.02
C LEU A 85 -8.94 23.45 10.51
N ILE A 86 -9.46 22.56 9.66
CA ILE A 86 -8.67 21.51 9.01
C ILE A 86 -8.32 21.99 7.61
N LEU A 87 -7.03 22.01 7.27
CA LEU A 87 -6.52 22.47 5.98
C LEU A 87 -5.76 21.36 5.25
N ASP A 88 -6.06 21.17 3.96
CA ASP A 88 -5.23 20.34 3.09
C ASP A 88 -4.03 21.13 2.56
N LEU A 89 -2.87 20.48 2.42
CA LEU A 89 -1.73 21.08 1.73
C LEU A 89 -1.99 21.18 0.23
N ASN A 90 -2.60 20.16 -0.37
CA ASN A 90 -2.86 20.14 -1.80
C ASN A 90 -4.12 20.92 -2.16
N GLY A 91 -4.04 21.72 -3.21
CA GLY A 91 -5.19 22.42 -3.75
C GLY A 91 -5.66 23.60 -2.90
N VAL A 92 -5.35 23.64 -1.60
CA VAL A 92 -5.64 24.78 -0.70
C VAL A 92 -4.39 25.63 -0.49
N LEU A 93 -3.35 25.12 0.19
CA LEU A 93 -2.14 25.91 0.44
C LEU A 93 -1.20 25.94 -0.77
N TYR A 94 -1.00 24.78 -1.39
CA TYR A 94 -0.13 24.58 -2.53
C TYR A 94 -0.91 24.14 -3.76
N LYS A 95 -0.39 24.47 -4.94
CA LYS A 95 -0.89 23.99 -6.23
C LYS A 95 0.21 23.34 -7.04
N ILE A 96 -0.20 22.39 -7.88
CA ILE A 96 0.69 21.79 -8.88
C ILE A 96 0.65 22.67 -10.12
N GLU A 97 1.83 22.99 -10.63
CA GLU A 97 2.02 23.94 -11.71
C GLU A 97 2.99 23.40 -12.75
N ARG A 98 2.71 23.67 -14.02
CA ARG A 98 3.57 23.27 -15.16
C ARG A 98 4.05 24.48 -15.97
N SER A 99 3.62 25.68 -15.59
CA SER A 99 4.06 26.92 -16.20
C SER A 99 5.40 27.39 -15.65
N ALA A 100 6.39 27.57 -16.52
CA ALA A 100 7.67 28.17 -16.17
C ALA A 100 7.52 29.62 -15.65
N THR A 101 6.47 30.32 -16.04
CA THR A 101 6.16 31.68 -15.56
C THR A 101 5.76 31.66 -14.09
N ALA A 102 4.87 30.74 -13.70
CA ALA A 102 4.44 30.62 -12.32
C ALA A 102 5.57 30.08 -11.40
N LEU A 103 6.46 29.25 -11.94
CA LEU A 103 7.72 28.89 -11.27
C LEU A 103 8.59 30.13 -10.98
N ARG A 104 8.80 30.99 -11.98
CA ARG A 104 9.61 32.22 -11.81
C ARG A 104 8.98 33.13 -10.76
N GLN A 105 7.67 33.38 -10.85
CA GLN A 105 6.95 34.20 -9.87
C GLN A 105 7.09 33.66 -8.44
N ALA A 106 6.96 32.34 -8.23
CA ALA A 106 7.15 31.75 -6.91
C ALA A 106 8.59 31.99 -6.39
N LYS A 107 9.59 31.82 -7.25
CA LYS A 107 11.00 32.08 -6.90
C LYS A 107 11.28 33.57 -6.62
N ASP A 108 10.70 34.47 -7.40
CA ASP A 108 10.86 35.92 -7.24
C ASP A 108 10.27 36.39 -5.91
N LEU A 109 9.21 35.72 -5.45
CA LEU A 109 8.59 35.92 -4.13
C LEU A 109 9.34 35.20 -2.99
N GLY A 110 10.49 34.57 -3.28
CA GLY A 110 11.30 33.85 -2.30
C GLY A 110 10.68 32.54 -1.80
N TRP A 111 9.64 32.04 -2.46
CA TRP A 111 9.01 30.80 -2.04
C TRP A 111 9.84 29.59 -2.47
N PRO A 112 10.03 28.61 -1.58
CA PRO A 112 10.56 27.32 -1.96
C PRO A 112 9.65 26.65 -2.99
N VAL A 113 10.29 26.08 -4.01
CA VAL A 113 9.59 25.34 -5.05
C VAL A 113 10.09 23.91 -5.06
N LEU A 114 9.16 22.98 -4.87
CA LEU A 114 9.43 21.54 -4.88
C LEU A 114 8.97 20.93 -6.21
N GLY A 115 9.54 19.79 -6.60
CA GLY A 115 9.07 19.02 -7.76
C GLY A 115 10.16 18.67 -8.77
N SER A 116 9.75 18.31 -9.98
CA SER A 116 10.60 17.82 -11.05
C SER A 116 10.83 18.87 -12.15
N ARG A 117 11.54 18.51 -13.23
CA ARG A 117 11.84 19.43 -14.35
C ARG A 117 10.61 20.02 -15.04
N THR A 118 9.44 19.39 -14.95
CA THR A 118 8.24 19.77 -15.72
C THR A 118 7.00 19.95 -14.86
N THR A 119 7.10 19.71 -13.55
CA THR A 119 5.96 19.83 -12.64
C THR A 119 6.46 20.28 -11.28
N TRP A 120 5.94 21.42 -10.83
CA TRP A 120 6.33 22.09 -9.61
C TRP A 120 5.17 22.17 -8.64
N VAL A 121 5.46 22.10 -7.36
CA VAL A 121 4.54 22.44 -6.29
C VAL A 121 4.90 23.85 -5.86
N VAL A 122 3.98 24.78 -6.10
CA VAL A 122 4.14 26.20 -5.80
C VAL A 122 3.04 26.63 -4.84
N PRO A 123 3.31 27.58 -3.94
CA PRO A 123 2.30 28.11 -3.04
C PRO A 123 1.22 28.86 -3.82
N ARG A 124 0.00 28.89 -3.27
CA ARG A 124 -1.06 29.74 -3.82
C ARG A 124 -0.76 31.22 -3.57
N SER A 125 -1.26 32.07 -4.46
CA SER A 125 -1.21 33.52 -4.28
C SER A 125 -1.99 33.93 -3.02
N GLY A 126 -1.45 34.87 -2.24
CA GLY A 126 -2.06 35.33 -0.98
C GLY A 126 -1.91 34.36 0.20
N LEU A 127 -1.06 33.33 0.07
CA LEU A 127 -0.92 32.29 1.10
C LEU A 127 -0.44 32.84 2.44
N ARG A 128 0.46 33.84 2.42
CA ARG A 128 0.99 34.45 3.65
C ARG A 128 -0.11 35.14 4.43
N GLU A 129 -0.82 36.05 3.77
CA GLU A 129 -1.93 36.83 4.35
C GLU A 129 -3.06 35.92 4.82
N PHE A 130 -3.34 34.86 4.07
CA PHE A 130 -4.32 33.84 4.46
C PHE A 130 -3.91 33.13 5.76
N LEU A 131 -2.66 32.66 5.86
CA LEU A 131 -2.18 31.96 7.05
C LEU A 131 -2.13 32.89 8.26
N GLU A 132 -1.68 34.12 8.12
CA GLU A 132 -1.66 35.11 9.20
C GLU A 132 -3.06 35.30 9.83
N GLN A 133 -4.09 35.51 9.00
CA GLN A 133 -5.46 35.69 9.47
C GLN A 133 -6.05 34.42 10.08
N VAL A 134 -5.84 33.28 9.43
CA VAL A 134 -6.40 32.00 9.89
C VAL A 134 -5.80 31.58 11.22
N LEU A 135 -4.49 31.80 11.41
CA LEU A 135 -3.80 31.45 12.64
C LEU A 135 -4.15 32.38 13.80
N GLU A 136 -4.58 33.61 13.55
CA GLU A 136 -5.12 34.46 14.60
C GLU A 136 -6.47 33.92 15.13
N LEU A 137 -7.27 33.28 14.27
CA LEU A 137 -8.68 32.97 14.56
C LEU A 137 -8.96 31.49 14.91
N PHE A 138 -8.19 30.54 14.36
CA PHE A 138 -8.53 29.11 14.37
C PHE A 138 -7.40 28.23 14.87
N CYS A 139 -7.71 27.17 15.60
CA CYS A 139 -6.76 26.08 15.82
C CYS A 139 -6.59 25.33 14.49
N VAL A 140 -5.44 25.43 13.83
CA VAL A 140 -5.22 24.84 12.51
C VAL A 140 -4.62 23.45 12.63
N ILE A 141 -5.25 22.49 11.97
CA ILE A 141 -4.74 21.13 11.78
C ILE A 141 -4.49 20.93 10.29
N ILE A 142 -3.31 20.46 9.94
CA ILE A 142 -3.01 20.05 8.56
C ILE A 142 -3.47 18.61 8.38
N TRP A 143 -4.34 18.38 7.38
CA TRP A 143 -4.78 17.04 6.98
C TRP A 143 -4.63 16.90 5.48
N THR A 144 -3.76 16.01 5.02
CA THR A 144 -3.50 15.83 3.59
C THR A 144 -3.50 14.36 3.19
N SER A 145 -3.80 14.13 1.91
CA SER A 145 -3.69 12.82 1.26
C SER A 145 -2.27 12.49 0.78
N ARG A 146 -1.31 13.41 0.98
CA ARG A 146 0.11 13.20 0.65
C ARG A 146 0.74 12.17 1.61
N THR A 147 1.82 11.55 1.15
CA THR A 147 2.70 10.76 2.03
C THR A 147 3.34 11.66 3.09
N GLU A 148 3.71 11.09 4.24
CA GLU A 148 4.36 11.80 5.35
C GLU A 148 5.59 12.60 4.88
N ARG A 149 6.54 11.94 4.20
CA ARG A 149 7.72 12.61 3.62
C ARG A 149 7.39 13.83 2.75
N ASN A 150 6.35 13.75 1.91
CA ASN A 150 5.97 14.88 1.06
C ASN A 150 5.27 15.98 1.86
N THR A 151 4.57 15.61 2.92
CA THR A 151 3.94 16.53 3.87
C THR A 151 5.02 17.32 4.60
N GLU A 152 6.02 16.64 5.16
CA GLU A 152 7.16 17.26 5.85
C GLU A 152 7.89 18.27 4.96
N LEU A 153 8.26 17.87 3.73
CA LEU A 153 8.94 18.77 2.79
C LEU A 153 8.13 20.04 2.48
N LEU A 154 6.81 19.93 2.40
CA LEU A 154 5.92 21.08 2.16
C LEU A 154 5.76 21.95 3.40
N LEU A 155 5.75 21.37 4.59
CA LEU A 155 5.70 22.13 5.85
C LEU A 155 7.02 22.86 6.10
N GLU A 156 8.16 22.20 5.93
CA GLU A 156 9.49 22.84 6.00
C GLU A 156 9.60 24.00 5.01
N ALA A 157 9.05 23.82 3.81
CA ALA A 157 8.93 24.87 2.81
C ALA A 157 8.10 26.06 3.33
N LEU A 158 6.95 25.85 3.96
CA LEU A 158 6.17 26.94 4.59
C LEU A 158 6.96 27.62 5.71
N GLU A 159 7.60 26.86 6.58
CA GLU A 159 8.37 27.37 7.72
C GLU A 159 9.54 28.25 7.25
N SER A 160 10.25 27.85 6.21
CA SER A 160 11.37 28.61 5.64
C SER A 160 10.98 30.02 5.17
N THR A 161 9.69 30.27 4.95
CA THR A 161 9.18 31.58 4.53
C THR A 161 8.76 32.49 5.69
N GLY A 162 8.87 32.00 6.92
CA GLY A 162 8.43 32.70 8.14
C GLY A 162 6.91 32.86 8.26
N CYS A 163 6.13 32.18 7.41
CA CYS A 163 4.65 32.21 7.49
C CYS A 163 4.11 31.32 8.61
N LEU A 164 4.92 30.36 9.09
CA LEU A 164 4.57 29.47 10.18
C LEU A 164 5.62 29.58 11.29
N PRO A 165 5.22 29.49 12.58
CA PRO A 165 6.17 29.21 13.65
C PRO A 165 6.85 27.86 13.40
N SER A 166 8.12 27.71 13.79
CA SER A 166 8.89 26.48 13.62
C SER A 166 8.19 25.29 14.28
N TRP A 167 8.03 24.19 13.55
CA TRP A 167 7.47 22.96 14.10
C TRP A 167 8.62 22.20 14.75
N GLY A 168 8.76 22.37 16.07
CA GLY A 168 9.75 21.64 16.87
C GLY A 168 9.55 20.13 16.83
#